data_AF-A0A935TEH7-F1
#
_entry.id   AF-A0A935TEH7-F1
#
_cell.length_a   1.000
_cell.length_b   1.000
_cell.length_c   1.000
_cell.angle_alpha   90.00
_cell.angle_beta   90.00
_cell.angle_gamma   90.00
#
_symmetry.space_group_name_H-M   'P 1'
#
loop_
_entity.id
_entity.type
_entity.pdbx_description
1 polymer ?
#
loop_
_entity_poly.entity_id
_entity_poly.type
_entity_poly.pdbx_seq_one_letter_code
_entity_poly.pdbx_strand_id
1 'polypeptide(L)'
;MKGILMKSVNSTLFIIFIITAIFSTLSAQTDERKLAETLMFGKPFFKQNTEFEWEYYDALAEKNNSIEKLENKELSLTYQNIIGKEMVFEYDLFTVEIIITTDSTLSWKDSKSKKINNEKTKTIHIDNKTILKSWVEVDNTLVVMFADFYQGDTHAFLYNSDGKIEIANGSIKLKD
;
A
#
# COMPACT_ATOMS: atom_id res chain seq x y z
N MET A 1 54.48 -44.82 4.71
CA MET A 1 54.79 -44.04 3.49
C MET A 1 53.67 -44.23 2.48
N LYS A 2 53.15 -43.12 1.91
CA LYS A 2 52.27 -42.98 0.72
C LYS A 2 50.91 -43.71 0.78
N GLY A 3 49.75 -43.11 0.52
CA GLY A 3 49.45 -41.76 0.04
C GLY A 3 47.94 -41.55 -0.21
N ILE A 4 47.57 -40.27 -0.17
CA ILE A 4 46.61 -39.57 -1.04
C ILE A 4 45.10 -39.92 -0.88
N LEU A 5 44.48 -39.15 0.03
CA LEU A 5 43.29 -38.33 -0.17
C LEU A 5 42.50 -38.53 -1.50
N MET A 6 41.35 -39.19 -1.40
CA MET A 6 40.25 -39.06 -2.39
C MET A 6 38.93 -38.89 -1.63
N LYS A 7 38.63 -37.69 -1.13
CA LYS A 7 37.28 -37.30 -0.68
C LYS A 7 37.11 -35.77 -0.72
N SER A 8 37.02 -35.15 -1.90
CA SER A 8 36.45 -33.79 -1.99
C SER A 8 35.93 -33.34 -3.36
N VAL A 9 35.64 -34.25 -4.30
CA VAL A 9 35.19 -33.84 -5.65
C VAL A 9 33.66 -33.78 -5.77
N ASN A 10 32.91 -34.53 -4.96
CA ASN A 10 31.44 -34.60 -5.09
C ASN A 10 30.68 -33.40 -4.49
N SER A 11 31.20 -32.77 -3.43
CA SER A 11 30.49 -31.65 -2.79
C SER A 11 30.58 -30.35 -3.59
N THR A 12 31.70 -30.11 -4.29
CA THR A 12 31.89 -28.89 -5.08
C THR A 12 31.03 -28.89 -6.34
N LEU A 13 30.88 -30.05 -7.00
CA LEU A 13 29.98 -30.22 -8.15
C LEU A 13 28.51 -30.07 -7.76
N PHE A 14 28.11 -30.52 -6.56
CA PHE A 14 26.74 -30.37 -6.06
C PHE A 14 26.40 -28.90 -5.74
N ILE A 15 27.35 -28.15 -5.18
CA ILE A 15 27.19 -26.72 -4.91
C ILE A 15 27.10 -25.92 -6.22
N ILE A 16 27.90 -26.26 -7.24
CA ILE A 16 27.82 -25.62 -8.57
C ILE A 16 26.47 -25.93 -9.24
N PHE A 17 25.91 -27.13 -9.07
CA PHE A 17 24.59 -27.51 -9.58
C PHE A 17 23.46 -26.73 -8.89
N ILE A 18 23.54 -26.52 -7.58
CA ILE A 18 22.57 -25.70 -6.83
C ILE A 18 22.67 -24.22 -7.24
N ILE A 19 23.88 -23.67 -7.39
CA ILE A 19 24.05 -22.28 -7.82
C ILE A 19 23.51 -22.08 -9.25
N THR A 20 23.75 -23.02 -10.17
CA THR A 20 23.19 -22.94 -11.53
C THR A 20 21.66 -23.09 -11.56
N ALA A 21 21.08 -23.93 -10.71
CA ALA A 21 19.62 -24.05 -10.57
C ALA A 21 18.95 -22.81 -9.94
N ILE A 22 19.64 -22.12 -9.03
CA ILE A 22 19.17 -20.85 -8.46
C ILE A 22 19.30 -19.72 -9.50
N PHE A 23 20.38 -19.70 -10.30
CA PHE A 23 20.52 -18.70 -11.38
C PHE A 23 19.57 -18.94 -12.56
N SER A 24 19.20 -20.18 -12.87
CA SER A 24 18.20 -20.47 -13.91
C SER A 24 16.77 -20.08 -13.48
N THR A 25 16.43 -20.24 -12.20
CA THR A 25 15.15 -19.76 -11.65
C THR A 25 15.10 -18.24 -11.50
N LEU A 26 16.23 -17.59 -11.19
CA LEU A 26 16.33 -16.13 -11.16
C LEU A 26 16.25 -15.51 -12.56
N SER A 27 16.87 -16.13 -13.57
CA SER A 27 16.77 -15.68 -14.98
C SER A 27 15.37 -15.95 -15.55
N ALA A 28 14.73 -17.08 -15.24
CA ALA A 28 13.34 -17.34 -15.60
C ALA A 28 12.36 -16.35 -14.93
N GLN A 29 12.54 -16.01 -13.65
CA GLN A 29 11.75 -14.95 -13.00
C GLN A 29 12.02 -13.56 -13.56
N THR A 30 13.24 -13.29 -14.02
CA THR A 30 13.59 -12.01 -14.66
C THR A 30 12.96 -11.91 -16.05
N ASP A 31 12.90 -13.01 -16.79
CA ASP A 31 12.27 -13.08 -18.11
C ASP A 31 10.73 -13.05 -18.01
N GLU A 32 10.13 -13.72 -17.02
CA GLU A 32 8.69 -13.59 -16.71
C GLU A 32 8.32 -12.19 -16.22
N ARG A 33 9.19 -11.54 -15.42
CA ARG A 33 9.00 -10.15 -14.99
C ARG A 33 9.15 -9.17 -16.14
N LYS A 34 10.10 -9.38 -17.06
CA LYS A 34 10.21 -8.58 -18.29
C LYS A 34 9.05 -8.83 -19.26
N LEU A 35 8.54 -10.05 -19.34
CA LEU A 35 7.33 -10.37 -20.11
C LEU A 35 6.08 -9.75 -19.48
N ALA A 36 5.96 -9.77 -18.14
CA ALA A 36 4.90 -9.09 -17.42
C ALA A 36 5.01 -7.57 -17.58
N GLU A 37 6.20 -6.99 -17.51
CA GLU A 37 6.44 -5.58 -17.77
C GLU A 37 6.15 -5.23 -19.26
N THR A 38 6.46 -6.11 -20.21
CA THR A 38 6.16 -5.90 -21.64
C THR A 38 4.66 -6.11 -21.95
N LEU A 39 3.97 -7.00 -21.26
CA LEU A 39 2.52 -7.21 -21.40
C LEU A 39 1.70 -6.13 -20.70
N MET A 40 2.20 -5.58 -19.59
CA MET A 40 1.56 -4.50 -18.81
C MET A 40 1.90 -3.10 -19.34
N PHE A 41 3.11 -2.88 -19.89
CA PHE A 41 3.60 -1.56 -20.32
C PHE A 41 4.01 -1.48 -21.80
N GLY A 42 3.99 -2.57 -22.56
CA GLY A 42 4.43 -2.61 -23.97
C GLY A 42 3.40 -2.14 -25.01
N LYS A 43 2.22 -1.68 -24.57
CA LYS A 43 1.41 -0.79 -25.40
C LYS A 43 1.76 0.64 -25.01
N PRO A 44 2.17 1.52 -25.95
CA PRO A 44 2.22 2.94 -25.65
C PRO A 44 0.78 3.42 -25.43
N PHE A 45 0.31 3.35 -24.19
CA PHE A 45 -0.71 4.28 -23.73
C PHE A 45 -0.04 5.65 -23.75
N PHE A 46 -0.72 6.66 -24.29
CA PHE A 46 -0.21 7.99 -24.63
C PHE A 46 0.57 8.07 -25.95
N LYS A 47 -0.16 7.88 -27.06
CA LYS A 47 0.05 8.79 -28.19
C LYS A 47 -0.51 10.14 -27.74
N GLN A 48 0.38 11.12 -27.59
CA GLN A 48 0.12 12.49 -27.13
C GLN A 48 -1.22 13.06 -27.60
N ASN A 49 -2.04 13.47 -26.64
CA ASN A 49 -2.87 14.67 -26.70
C ASN A 49 -2.84 15.30 -25.30
N THR A 50 -1.71 15.94 -24.99
CA THR A 50 -1.35 16.44 -23.67
C THR A 50 -2.16 17.65 -23.18
N GLU A 51 -3.05 18.21 -24.00
CA GLU A 51 -3.90 19.34 -23.58
C GLU A 51 -5.22 18.90 -22.93
N PHE A 52 -5.78 17.75 -23.31
CA PHE A 52 -7.12 17.33 -22.87
C PHE A 52 -7.14 16.67 -21.47
N GLU A 53 -6.00 16.14 -21.01
CA GLU A 53 -5.91 15.42 -19.74
C GLU A 53 -5.77 16.35 -18.54
N TRP A 54 -5.03 17.47 -18.67
CA TRP A 54 -4.94 18.46 -17.59
C TRP A 54 -6.26 19.17 -17.37
N GLU A 55 -7.01 19.51 -18.43
CA GLU A 55 -8.35 20.11 -18.29
C GLU A 55 -9.33 19.23 -17.51
N TYR A 56 -9.19 17.89 -17.58
CA TYR A 56 -10.02 16.97 -16.80
C TYR A 56 -9.65 16.95 -15.31
N TYR A 57 -8.35 16.98 -14.99
CA TYR A 57 -7.88 17.05 -13.59
C TYR A 57 -8.11 18.45 -12.99
N ASP A 58 -7.96 19.51 -13.78
CA ASP A 58 -8.25 20.89 -13.39
C ASP A 58 -9.76 21.09 -13.18
N ALA A 59 -10.62 20.53 -14.04
CA ALA A 59 -12.06 20.55 -13.84
C ALA A 59 -12.51 19.73 -12.62
N LEU A 60 -11.82 18.62 -12.29
CA LEU A 60 -12.04 17.88 -11.04
C LEU A 60 -11.57 18.69 -9.82
N ALA A 61 -10.43 19.38 -9.91
CA ALA A 61 -9.91 20.24 -8.86
C ALA A 61 -10.79 21.48 -8.63
N GLU A 62 -11.29 22.13 -9.69
CA GLU A 62 -12.20 23.27 -9.61
C GLU A 62 -13.59 22.85 -9.11
N LYS A 63 -14.10 21.68 -9.53
CA LYS A 63 -15.36 21.14 -8.99
C LYS A 63 -15.25 20.83 -7.50
N ASN A 64 -14.13 20.26 -7.04
CA ASN A 64 -13.89 19.99 -5.62
C ASN A 64 -13.69 21.29 -4.81
N ASN A 65 -12.99 22.30 -5.36
CA ASN A 65 -12.83 23.62 -4.73
C ASN A 65 -14.15 24.36 -4.50
N SER A 66 -15.19 24.09 -5.32
CA SER A 66 -16.53 24.68 -5.12
C SER A 66 -17.40 23.94 -4.10
N ILE A 67 -17.04 22.70 -3.73
CA ILE A 67 -17.76 21.85 -2.76
C ILE A 67 -17.12 21.94 -1.36
N GLU A 68 -15.82 22.24 -1.24
CA GLU A 68 -15.06 22.30 0.02
C GLU A 68 -15.13 23.64 0.77
N LYS A 69 -16.22 24.39 0.63
CA LYS A 69 -16.57 25.44 1.61
C LYS A 69 -17.42 24.90 2.76
N LEU A 70 -17.30 23.58 3.02
CA LEU A 70 -17.68 22.96 4.28
C LEU A 70 -16.57 23.29 5.27
N GLU A 71 -16.94 23.87 6.41
CA GLU A 71 -16.03 24.20 7.51
C GLU A 71 -15.36 22.92 8.04
N ASN A 72 -14.31 22.44 7.36
CA ASN A 72 -13.49 21.33 7.83
C ASN A 72 -12.63 21.90 8.97
N LYS A 73 -13.05 21.63 10.20
CA LYS A 73 -12.31 22.03 11.39
C LYS A 73 -11.02 21.21 11.40
N GLU A 74 -9.91 21.84 11.02
CA GLU A 74 -8.57 21.22 11.03
C GLU A 74 -8.36 20.44 12.34
N LEU A 75 -7.99 19.17 12.22
CA LEU A 75 -7.66 18.33 13.38
C LEU A 75 -6.36 18.82 14.05
N SER A 76 -5.45 19.42 13.27
CA SER A 76 -4.15 19.94 13.71
C SER A 76 -3.29 18.91 14.43
N LEU A 77 -3.40 17.62 14.08
CA LEU A 77 -2.60 16.54 14.67
C LEU A 77 -1.38 16.21 13.80
N THR A 78 -0.37 15.61 14.43
CA THR A 78 0.76 14.97 13.75
C THR A 78 0.70 13.45 13.93
N TYR A 79 1.47 12.71 13.13
CA TYR A 79 1.59 11.26 13.26
C TYR A 79 1.97 10.83 14.69
N GLN A 80 2.91 11.54 15.31
CA GLN A 80 3.34 11.26 16.69
C GLN A 80 2.22 11.48 17.71
N ASN A 81 1.26 12.36 17.43
CA ASN A 81 0.13 12.59 18.31
C ASN A 81 -0.93 11.48 18.23
N ILE A 82 -0.97 10.69 17.15
CA ILE A 82 -2.00 9.66 16.92
C ILE A 82 -1.52 8.23 17.22
N ILE A 83 -0.20 8.01 17.38
CA ILE A 83 0.31 6.69 17.75
C ILE A 83 -0.31 6.22 19.06
N GLY A 84 -0.88 5.01 19.04
CA GLY A 84 -1.53 4.37 20.17
C GLY A 84 -2.91 4.93 20.53
N LYS A 85 -3.43 5.91 19.77
CA LYS A 85 -4.78 6.44 19.96
C LYS A 85 -5.78 5.76 19.03
N GLU A 86 -7.02 5.61 19.51
CA GLU A 86 -8.12 5.15 18.67
C GLU A 86 -8.66 6.35 17.88
N MET A 87 -8.59 6.22 16.56
CA MET A 87 -9.04 7.21 15.60
C MET A 87 -10.22 6.62 14.82
N VAL A 88 -11.21 7.44 14.49
CA VAL A 88 -12.33 7.06 13.64
C VAL A 88 -12.06 7.56 12.23
N PHE A 89 -12.11 6.66 11.25
CA PHE A 89 -12.03 6.98 9.83
C PHE A 89 -13.41 6.75 9.22
N GLU A 90 -14.07 7.84 8.85
CA GLU A 90 -15.41 7.85 8.26
C GLU A 90 -15.29 8.03 6.75
N TYR A 91 -15.30 6.91 6.03
CA TYR A 91 -15.37 6.91 4.57
C TYR A 91 -16.82 6.96 4.09
N ASP A 92 -17.02 7.40 2.85
CA ASP A 92 -18.29 7.34 2.12
C ASP A 92 -18.91 5.93 2.06
N LEU A 93 -18.09 4.88 2.00
CA LEU A 93 -18.55 3.49 1.91
C LEU A 93 -18.66 2.77 3.26
N PHE A 94 -17.82 3.11 4.23
CA PHE A 94 -17.72 2.41 5.50
C PHE A 94 -17.06 3.26 6.59
N THR A 95 -17.20 2.85 7.85
CA THR A 95 -16.54 3.51 8.97
C THR A 95 -15.71 2.50 9.72
N VAL A 96 -14.45 2.83 9.97
CA VAL A 96 -13.52 1.97 10.72
C VAL A 96 -12.89 2.75 11.87
N GLU A 97 -12.69 2.05 12.98
CA GLU A 97 -11.91 2.54 14.11
C GLU A 97 -10.52 1.93 14.01
N ILE A 98 -9.48 2.76 13.96
CA ILE A 98 -8.08 2.36 13.76
C ILE A 98 -7.23 2.84 14.93
N ILE A 99 -6.36 1.96 15.42
CA ILE A 99 -5.25 2.28 16.32
C ILE A 99 -3.95 1.99 15.59
N ILE A 100 -3.22 3.05 15.21
CA ILE A 100 -1.87 2.89 14.65
C ILE A 100 -0.91 2.69 15.82
N THR A 101 -0.37 1.48 15.95
CA THR A 101 0.54 1.14 17.06
C THR A 101 1.99 1.43 16.70
N THR A 102 2.40 1.15 15.46
CA THR A 102 3.73 1.49 14.92
C THR A 102 3.65 1.72 13.41
N ASP A 103 4.77 2.12 12.79
CA ASP A 103 4.92 2.14 11.34
C ASP A 103 4.66 0.79 10.67
N SER A 104 4.83 -0.31 11.43
CA SER A 104 4.70 -1.68 10.91
C SER A 104 3.45 -2.42 11.39
N THR A 105 2.63 -1.83 12.26
CA THR A 105 1.46 -2.49 12.84
C THR A 105 0.29 -1.53 13.04
N LEU A 106 -0.93 -2.02 12.79
CA LEU A 106 -2.16 -1.34 13.18
C LEU A 106 -3.18 -2.36 13.70
N SER A 107 -4.14 -1.88 14.48
CA SER A 107 -5.35 -2.61 14.83
C SER A 107 -6.54 -1.85 14.28
N TRP A 108 -7.53 -2.55 13.73
CA TRP A 108 -8.72 -1.90 13.21
C TRP A 108 -9.97 -2.75 13.41
N LYS A 109 -11.14 -2.10 13.41
CA LYS A 109 -12.44 -2.77 13.35
C LYS A 109 -13.43 -1.93 12.55
N ASP A 110 -14.31 -2.59 11.81
CA ASP A 110 -15.52 -1.95 11.28
C ASP A 110 -16.38 -1.48 12.45
N SER A 111 -16.93 -0.26 12.37
CA SER A 111 -17.76 0.33 13.44
C SER A 111 -19.01 -0.51 13.76
N LYS A 112 -19.48 -1.32 12.80
CA LYS A 112 -20.61 -2.24 12.96
C LYS A 112 -20.19 -3.60 13.54
N SER A 113 -18.89 -3.89 13.57
CA SER A 113 -18.34 -5.17 14.02
C SER A 113 -17.66 -5.04 15.39
N LYS A 114 -17.79 -6.07 16.22
CA LYS A 114 -17.01 -6.18 17.46
C LYS A 114 -15.65 -6.85 17.25
N LYS A 115 -15.38 -7.37 16.07
CA LYS A 115 -14.13 -8.08 15.76
C LYS A 115 -13.02 -7.07 15.51
N ILE A 116 -11.96 -7.14 16.32
CA ILE A 116 -10.73 -6.38 16.11
C ILE A 116 -9.79 -7.22 15.26
N ASN A 117 -9.30 -6.64 14.17
CA ASN A 117 -8.27 -7.20 13.30
C ASN A 117 -6.93 -6.52 13.62
N ASN A 118 -5.83 -7.27 13.54
CA ASN A 118 -4.49 -6.78 13.83
C ASN A 118 -3.60 -7.09 12.65
N GLU A 119 -3.04 -6.05 12.04
CA GLU A 119 -2.39 -6.16 10.74
C GLU A 119 -0.94 -5.72 10.78
N LYS A 120 -0.11 -6.46 10.02
CA LYS A 120 1.22 -5.98 9.64
C LYS A 120 1.08 -5.04 8.47
N THR A 121 1.82 -3.95 8.50
CA THR A 121 1.65 -2.83 7.57
C THR A 121 3.00 -2.35 7.03
N LYS A 122 2.92 -1.52 5.98
CA LYS A 122 4.01 -0.65 5.55
C LYS A 122 3.51 0.79 5.64
N THR A 123 4.28 1.66 6.29
CA THR A 123 4.04 3.11 6.28
C THR A 123 5.13 3.81 5.47
N ILE A 124 4.72 4.75 4.64
CA ILE A 124 5.57 5.78 4.04
C ILE A 124 5.12 7.11 4.65
N HIS A 125 6.07 7.83 5.23
CA HIS A 125 5.84 9.19 5.72
C HIS A 125 6.07 10.16 4.57
N ILE A 126 5.03 10.92 4.20
CA ILE A 126 5.17 12.03 3.26
C ILE A 126 5.77 13.22 4.02
N ASP A 127 5.21 13.50 5.20
CA ASP A 127 5.77 14.42 6.19
C ASP A 127 5.33 13.99 7.62
N ASN A 128 5.39 14.90 8.60
CA ASN A 128 5.02 14.59 9.99
C ASN A 128 3.52 14.58 10.28
N LYS A 129 2.68 15.02 9.34
CA LYS A 129 1.22 15.11 9.42
C LYS A 129 0.53 14.14 8.47
N THR A 130 1.25 13.69 7.44
CA THR A 130 0.66 12.95 6.33
C THR A 130 1.41 11.64 6.06
N ILE A 131 0.65 10.54 5.97
CA ILE A 131 1.19 9.21 5.71
C ILE A 131 0.46 8.50 4.57
N LEU A 132 1.16 7.57 3.95
CA LEU A 132 0.59 6.45 3.20
C LEU A 132 0.82 5.17 3.99
N LYS A 133 -0.23 4.39 4.24
CA LYS A 133 -0.15 3.12 4.97
C LYS A 133 -0.90 2.02 4.24
N SER A 134 -0.28 0.84 4.12
CA SER A 134 -0.89 -0.30 3.46
C SER A 134 -0.78 -1.59 4.26
N TRP A 135 -1.76 -2.47 4.07
CA TRP A 135 -1.82 -3.82 4.65
C TRP A 135 -2.66 -4.74 3.77
N VAL A 136 -2.54 -6.05 3.99
CA VAL A 136 -3.36 -7.07 3.33
C VAL A 136 -4.24 -7.72 4.38
N GLU A 137 -5.54 -7.72 4.16
CA GLU A 137 -6.53 -8.31 5.05
C GLU A 137 -6.64 -9.83 4.84
N VAL A 138 -7.35 -10.51 5.75
CA VAL A 138 -7.50 -11.98 5.76
C VAL A 138 -8.18 -12.51 4.48
N ASP A 139 -9.03 -11.71 3.84
CA ASP A 139 -9.71 -12.05 2.59
C ASP A 139 -8.87 -11.74 1.33
N ASN A 140 -7.59 -11.39 1.52
CA ASN A 140 -6.63 -10.96 0.51
C ASN A 140 -6.93 -9.60 -0.13
N THR A 141 -7.77 -8.76 0.49
CA THR A 141 -7.93 -7.38 0.08
C THR A 141 -6.67 -6.59 0.46
N LEU A 142 -6.00 -5.97 -0.50
CA LEU A 142 -4.93 -5.01 -0.24
C LEU A 142 -5.56 -3.63 -0.02
N VAL A 143 -5.32 -3.05 1.14
CA VAL A 143 -5.75 -1.70 1.46
C VAL A 143 -4.55 -0.76 1.37
N VAL A 144 -4.73 0.38 0.70
CA VAL A 144 -3.77 1.49 0.67
C VAL A 144 -4.51 2.75 1.13
N MET A 145 -4.10 3.28 2.27
CA MET A 145 -4.70 4.45 2.91
C MET A 145 -3.73 5.63 2.85
N PHE A 146 -4.20 6.77 2.37
CA PHE A 146 -3.61 8.08 2.59
C PHE A 146 -4.34 8.74 3.76
N ALA A 147 -3.60 9.30 4.71
CA ALA A 147 -4.17 10.00 5.86
C ALA A 147 -3.43 11.31 6.11
N ASP A 148 -4.15 12.43 6.09
CA ASP A 148 -3.69 13.75 6.51
C ASP A 148 -4.31 14.08 7.87
N PHE A 149 -3.49 13.98 8.92
CA PHE A 149 -3.94 14.22 10.30
C PHE A 149 -4.05 15.70 10.65
N TYR A 150 -3.55 16.59 9.80
CA TYR A 150 -3.66 18.03 10.02
C TYR A 150 -5.02 18.52 9.53
N GLN A 151 -5.37 18.17 8.29
CA GLN A 151 -6.67 18.51 7.69
C GLN A 151 -7.79 17.62 8.22
N GLY A 152 -7.47 16.39 8.60
CA GLY A 152 -8.46 15.40 9.02
C GLY A 152 -9.07 14.66 7.83
N ASP A 153 -8.34 14.54 6.72
CA ASP A 153 -8.80 13.92 5.49
C ASP A 153 -8.15 12.55 5.27
N THR A 154 -8.88 11.64 4.63
CA THR A 154 -8.40 10.29 4.31
C THR A 154 -8.92 9.81 2.97
N HIS A 155 -8.09 9.03 2.28
CA HIS A 155 -8.46 8.36 1.03
C HIS A 155 -7.96 6.92 1.09
N ALA A 156 -8.76 5.97 0.61
CA ALA A 156 -8.37 4.57 0.57
C ALA A 156 -8.63 3.96 -0.81
N PHE A 157 -7.71 3.09 -1.23
CA PHE A 157 -7.88 2.17 -2.34
C PHE A 157 -7.95 0.75 -1.80
N LEU A 158 -9.01 0.03 -2.14
CA LEU A 158 -9.23 -1.36 -1.77
C LEU A 158 -9.10 -2.22 -3.03
N TYR A 159 -8.05 -3.02 -3.10
CA TYR A 159 -7.82 -3.98 -4.17
C TYR A 159 -8.35 -5.33 -3.71
N ASN A 160 -9.59 -5.63 -4.09
CA ASN A 160 -10.30 -6.83 -3.68
C ASN A 160 -9.72 -8.07 -4.36
N SER A 161 -9.91 -9.24 -3.74
CA SER A 161 -9.43 -10.52 -4.28
C SER A 161 -10.09 -10.93 -5.60
N ASP A 162 -11.24 -10.34 -5.95
CA ASP A 162 -11.89 -10.49 -7.25
C ASP A 162 -11.30 -9.59 -8.35
N GLY A 163 -10.29 -8.78 -8.01
CA GLY A 163 -9.59 -7.87 -8.92
C GLY A 163 -10.26 -6.51 -9.08
N LYS A 164 -11.39 -6.25 -8.42
CA LYS A 164 -12.00 -4.91 -8.41
C LYS A 164 -11.21 -3.95 -7.51
N ILE A 165 -11.23 -2.69 -7.91
CA ILE A 165 -10.67 -1.59 -7.14
C ILE A 165 -11.82 -0.71 -6.68
N GLU A 166 -11.94 -0.53 -5.37
CA GLU A 166 -12.85 0.43 -4.77
C GLU A 166 -12.04 1.62 -4.23
N ILE A 167 -12.58 2.82 -4.44
CA ILE A 167 -11.99 4.08 -3.97
C ILE A 167 -12.94 4.64 -2.94
N ALA A 168 -12.43 4.95 -1.76
CA ALA A 168 -13.20 5.50 -0.66
C ALA A 168 -12.57 6.82 -0.20
N ASN A 169 -13.37 7.86 -0.06
CA ASN A 169 -12.94 9.17 0.44
C ASN A 169 -13.61 9.43 1.78
N GLY A 170 -12.93 10.10 2.70
CA GLY A 170 -13.45 10.25 4.04
C GLY A 170 -12.76 11.28 4.90
N SER A 171 -13.18 11.32 6.16
CA SER A 171 -12.60 12.17 7.20
C SER A 171 -12.06 11.34 8.38
N ILE A 172 -11.17 11.95 9.15
CA ILE A 172 -10.52 11.38 10.33
C ILE A 172 -10.96 12.18 11.55
N LYS A 173 -11.33 11.48 12.61
CA LYS A 173 -11.64 12.08 13.91
C LYS A 173 -10.90 11.36 15.02
N LEU A 174 -10.48 12.10 16.04
CA LEU A 174 -10.07 11.48 17.29
C LEU A 174 -11.32 10.92 17.98
N LYS A 175 -11.25 9.69 18.48
CA LYS A 175 -12.34 9.13 19.27
C LYS A 175 -12.27 9.68 20.70
N ASP A 176 -13.37 10.28 21.16
CA ASP A 176 -13.52 10.80 22.52
C ASP A 176 -13.54 9.70 23.60
#